data_AF-A0A556TTZ0-F1
#
_entry.id   AF-A0A556TTZ0-F1
#
_cell.length_a   1.000
_cell.length_b   1.000
_cell.length_c   1.000
_cell.angle_alpha   90.00
_cell.angle_beta   90.00
_cell.angle_gamma   90.00
#
_symmetry.space_group_name_H-M   'P 1'
#
loop_
_entity.id
_entity.type
_entity.pdbx_description
1 polymer ?
#
loop_
_entity_poly.entity_id
_entity_poly.type
_entity_poly.pdbx_seq_one_letter_code
_entity_poly.pdbx_strand_id
1 'polypeptide(L)'
;MQPMTVVHILLLQLMCVSHAQFPRPCTTTEALQSKTCCPTWPGDGSACGANSGRGFCKDVSVSDLPNGPQFPHSNVDDRERWPLVFYNRTCQCAGNFMGYHCGRVQLQLHNFTIPYWDWRDARDCQVCTDELMGARSPLDPNLISPASVFSSWKVICTHPEEYNAREVLCDGRPEGPLLRNPGNHDSSRVNRLPSNADVEFVLSLTQYESDTLDKRANMSFRNALEGFASPETGIAVTGQSTMHNALHIFMNGSIDLPTVPPTSDYPPKPHNGWPLQHGMVPFIPLYRNMDYFVSTKELGYDYTYLLDPTQRLLQEFITPYWEHVQQIWPWLLGAAVLGALVAASFAVIIRRVIKGTRRQRHRKDEYEEKQPLLHGEEDTASYQTTL
;
A
#
# COMPACT_ATOMS: atom_id res chain seq x y z
N MET A 1 12.14 47.45 -7.05
CA MET A 1 12.29 46.01 -7.33
C MET A 1 12.88 45.38 -6.08
N GLN A 2 12.08 44.60 -5.36
CA GLN A 2 12.25 44.31 -3.93
C GLN A 2 13.22 43.13 -3.67
N PRO A 3 14.12 43.23 -2.68
CA PRO A 3 14.99 42.15 -2.21
C PRO A 3 14.30 41.16 -1.24
N MET A 4 12.99 41.25 -1.07
CA MET A 4 12.23 40.47 -0.07
C MET A 4 12.04 38.99 -0.45
N THR A 5 12.22 38.63 -1.71
CA THR A 5 11.95 37.26 -2.19
C THR A 5 13.06 36.27 -1.85
N VAL A 6 14.31 36.74 -1.67
CA VAL A 6 15.47 35.87 -1.40
C VAL A 6 15.55 35.47 0.08
N VAL A 7 15.14 36.37 0.99
CA VAL A 7 15.18 36.12 2.44
C VAL A 7 14.16 35.05 2.86
N HIS A 8 12.99 35.00 2.21
CA HIS A 8 11.99 33.97 2.51
C HIS A 8 12.40 32.57 2.06
N ILE A 9 13.18 32.43 0.97
CA ILE A 9 13.69 31.13 0.53
C ILE A 9 14.78 30.62 1.48
N LEU A 10 15.61 31.51 2.03
CA LEU A 10 16.66 31.14 2.99
C LEU A 10 16.09 30.72 4.36
N LEU A 11 15.01 31.37 4.83
CA LEU A 11 14.35 30.99 6.10
C LEU A 11 13.66 29.62 6.02
N LEU A 12 13.18 29.21 4.84
CA LEU A 12 12.57 27.90 4.63
C LEU A 12 13.60 26.75 4.67
N GLN A 13 14.88 27.01 4.43
CA GLN A 13 15.96 26.02 4.55
C GLN A 13 16.51 25.85 5.98
N LEU A 14 16.20 26.78 6.90
CA LEU A 14 16.53 26.69 8.33
C LEU A 14 15.51 25.87 9.14
N MET A 15 14.37 25.51 8.53
CA MET A 15 13.41 24.59 9.12
C MET A 15 13.94 23.17 8.93
N CYS A 16 14.75 22.71 9.87
CA CYS A 16 15.06 21.28 10.00
C CYS A 16 13.71 20.56 10.14
N VAL A 17 13.29 19.84 9.10
CA VAL A 17 12.06 19.06 9.10
C VAL A 17 12.31 17.87 10.01
N SER A 18 12.10 18.05 11.32
CA SER A 18 12.10 16.92 12.24
C SER A 18 10.94 16.01 11.83
N HIS A 19 11.31 14.78 11.48
CA HIS A 19 10.38 13.68 11.28
C HIS A 19 10.13 13.11 12.68
N ALA A 20 9.23 13.77 13.41
CA ALA A 20 8.87 13.35 14.75
C ALA A 20 7.92 12.16 14.70
N GLN A 21 8.09 11.23 15.65
CA GLN A 21 7.17 10.10 15.81
C GLN A 21 5.76 10.56 16.17
N PHE A 22 5.64 11.55 17.05
CA PHE A 22 4.35 12.14 17.41
C PHE A 22 3.87 13.13 16.36
N PRO A 23 2.54 13.24 16.15
CA PRO A 23 1.99 14.29 15.31
C PRO A 23 2.47 15.65 15.79
N ARG A 24 2.94 16.51 14.87
CA ARG A 24 3.41 17.87 15.21
C ARG A 24 2.44 18.68 16.09
N PRO A 25 1.11 18.61 15.90
CA PRO A 25 0.18 19.30 16.80
C PRO A 25 0.21 18.81 18.26
N CYS A 26 0.77 17.62 18.52
CA CYS A 26 0.90 17.05 19.86
C CYS A 26 2.27 17.30 20.49
N THR A 27 3.26 17.81 19.74
CA THR A 27 4.61 18.09 20.26
C THR A 27 4.74 19.51 20.83
N THR A 28 3.65 20.09 21.32
CA THR A 28 3.64 21.41 21.95
C THR A 28 3.73 21.27 23.48
N THR A 29 4.19 22.33 24.16
CA THR A 29 4.25 22.36 25.62
C THR A 29 2.87 22.10 26.24
N GLU A 30 1.81 22.67 25.65
CA GLU A 30 0.44 22.52 26.12
C GLU A 30 -0.05 21.06 25.99
N ALA A 31 0.23 20.41 24.85
CA ALA A 31 -0.20 19.02 24.61
C ALA A 31 0.55 18.04 25.53
N LEU A 32 1.85 18.25 25.75
CA LEU A 32 2.66 17.42 26.64
C LEU A 32 2.30 17.62 28.11
N GLN A 33 2.07 18.86 28.56
CA GLN A 33 1.64 19.15 29.94
C GLN A 33 0.24 18.60 30.23
N SER A 34 -0.69 18.74 29.29
CA SER A 34 -2.04 18.19 29.41
C SER A 34 -2.12 16.68 29.15
N LYS A 35 -1.01 16.04 28.74
CA LYS A 35 -0.93 14.63 28.34
C LYS A 35 -2.05 14.22 27.38
N THR A 36 -2.41 15.10 26.45
CA THR A 36 -3.53 14.88 25.52
C THR A 36 -3.08 15.11 24.09
N CYS A 37 -3.11 14.06 23.26
CA CYS A 37 -2.86 14.13 21.82
C CYS A 37 -4.15 13.85 21.04
N CYS A 38 -4.99 14.88 20.91
CA CYS A 38 -6.26 14.82 20.18
C CYS A 38 -6.41 15.99 19.20
N PRO A 39 -5.63 15.98 18.11
CA PRO A 39 -5.66 17.07 17.13
C PRO A 39 -7.02 17.20 16.45
N THR A 40 -7.32 18.42 16.02
CA THR A 40 -8.53 18.73 15.27
C THR A 40 -8.45 18.18 13.85
N TRP A 41 -9.55 17.63 13.36
CA TRP A 41 -9.67 17.25 11.96
C TRP A 41 -10.14 18.46 11.14
N PRO A 42 -9.43 18.85 10.06
CA PRO A 42 -9.79 20.04 9.28
C PRO A 42 -11.17 20.01 8.64
N GLY A 43 -11.78 18.82 8.45
CA GLY A 43 -13.07 18.69 7.78
C GLY A 43 -14.25 19.20 8.58
N ASP A 44 -14.23 19.10 9.92
CA ASP A 44 -15.30 19.59 10.80
C ASP A 44 -14.82 20.45 11.98
N GLY A 45 -13.51 20.69 12.07
CA GLY A 45 -12.87 21.48 13.12
C GLY A 45 -12.86 20.84 14.51
N SER A 46 -13.42 19.65 14.67
CA SER A 46 -13.52 18.97 15.98
C SER A 46 -12.33 18.05 16.25
N ALA A 47 -12.01 17.85 17.53
CA ALA A 47 -10.99 16.91 17.95
C ALA A 47 -11.34 15.49 17.47
N CYS A 48 -10.41 14.82 16.80
CA CYS A 48 -10.60 13.47 16.26
C CYS A 48 -11.78 13.32 15.27
N GLY A 49 -12.31 14.42 14.71
CA GLY A 49 -13.48 14.39 13.83
C GLY A 49 -14.78 13.93 14.53
N ALA A 50 -14.93 14.25 15.82
CA ALA A 50 -16.07 13.89 16.65
C ALA A 50 -17.42 14.41 16.11
N ASN A 51 -17.47 15.62 15.56
CA ASN A 51 -18.71 16.20 15.02
C ASN A 51 -19.22 15.43 13.79
N SER A 52 -18.33 14.76 13.07
CA SER A 52 -18.64 13.89 11.94
C SER A 52 -18.69 12.41 12.30
N GLY A 53 -18.62 12.07 13.60
CA GLY A 53 -18.62 10.70 14.08
C GLY A 53 -17.42 9.86 13.64
N ARG A 54 -16.30 10.50 13.27
CA ARG A 54 -15.10 9.80 12.78
C ARG A 54 -14.26 9.18 13.88
N GLY A 55 -14.33 9.75 15.07
CA GLY A 55 -13.55 9.32 16.21
C GLY A 55 -13.75 10.25 17.40
N PHE A 56 -13.22 9.85 18.55
CA PHE A 56 -13.38 10.58 19.79
C PHE A 56 -12.07 10.61 20.55
N CYS A 57 -11.81 11.74 21.22
CA CYS A 57 -10.68 11.86 22.14
C CYS A 57 -10.96 11.11 23.43
N LYS A 58 -10.27 10.00 23.65
CA LYS A 58 -10.53 9.07 24.76
C LYS A 58 -9.28 8.80 25.58
N ASP A 59 -9.52 8.40 26.82
CA ASP A 59 -8.45 7.93 27.70
C ASP A 59 -7.82 6.66 27.14
N VAL A 60 -6.49 6.59 27.23
CA VAL A 60 -5.70 5.47 26.79
C VAL A 60 -5.76 4.38 27.85
N SER A 61 -6.17 3.18 27.43
CA SER A 61 -6.17 1.99 28.27
C SER A 61 -5.01 1.10 27.88
N VAL A 62 -4.16 0.76 28.85
CA VAL A 62 -3.02 -0.15 28.70
C VAL A 62 -3.12 -1.23 29.79
N SER A 63 -2.44 -2.36 29.57
CA SER A 63 -2.39 -3.42 30.57
C SER A 63 -1.68 -2.96 31.85
N ASP A 64 -2.18 -3.41 33.00
CA ASP A 64 -1.57 -3.23 34.33
C ASP A 64 -0.66 -4.41 34.74
N LEU A 65 -0.37 -5.32 33.81
CA LEU A 65 0.49 -6.47 34.10
C LEU A 65 1.97 -6.10 34.28
N PRO A 66 2.72 -6.90 35.05
CA PRO A 66 4.16 -6.73 35.19
C PRO A 66 4.90 -7.14 33.90
N ASN A 67 6.08 -6.54 33.71
CA ASN A 67 7.02 -6.88 32.64
C ASN A 67 7.52 -8.32 32.78
N GLY A 68 8.01 -8.90 31.68
CA GLY A 68 8.69 -10.20 31.68
C GLY A 68 9.96 -10.21 32.52
N PRO A 69 10.41 -11.40 33.00
CA PRO A 69 11.66 -11.52 33.77
C PRO A 69 12.90 -11.07 32.99
N GLN A 70 12.81 -10.97 31.66
CA GLN A 70 13.86 -10.46 30.79
C GLN A 70 14.07 -8.94 30.95
N PHE A 71 13.06 -8.22 31.44
CA PHE A 71 13.12 -6.79 31.74
C PHE A 71 12.64 -6.53 33.18
N PRO A 72 13.51 -6.74 34.19
CA PRO A 72 13.16 -6.65 35.61
C PRO A 72 13.12 -5.21 36.14
N HIS A 73 12.92 -4.22 35.26
CA HIS A 73 12.89 -2.81 35.61
C HIS A 73 11.46 -2.27 35.53
N SER A 74 11.21 -1.16 36.22
CA SER A 74 9.92 -0.48 36.19
C SER A 74 10.11 1.03 36.29
N ASN A 75 9.41 1.77 35.44
CA ASN A 75 9.48 3.23 35.34
C ASN A 75 10.89 3.76 35.01
N VAL A 76 11.66 3.00 34.22
CA VAL A 76 13.00 3.43 33.75
C VAL A 76 13.04 3.66 32.25
N ASP A 77 12.01 3.20 31.52
CA ASP A 77 11.94 3.30 30.07
C ASP A 77 10.61 3.92 29.64
N ASP A 78 10.68 4.99 28.85
CA ASP A 78 9.51 5.73 28.36
C ASP A 78 8.55 4.89 27.50
N ARG A 79 9.03 3.74 27.02
CA ARG A 79 8.27 2.75 26.24
C ARG A 79 7.39 1.86 27.11
N GLU A 80 7.65 1.79 28.41
CA GLU A 80 6.80 1.06 29.34
C GLU A 80 5.38 1.62 29.30
N ARG A 81 4.40 0.72 29.24
CA ARG A 81 2.97 1.10 29.24
C ARG A 81 2.65 2.16 28.17
N TRP A 82 3.27 2.02 27.00
CA TRP A 82 3.15 2.98 25.90
C TRP A 82 1.68 3.33 25.58
N PRO A 83 1.33 4.63 25.44
CA PRO A 83 2.16 5.83 25.44
C PRO A 83 2.03 6.67 26.74
N LEU A 84 1.67 6.08 27.89
CA LEU A 84 1.21 6.81 29.08
C LEU A 84 2.23 7.77 29.72
N VAL A 85 3.53 7.57 29.43
CA VAL A 85 4.56 8.55 29.81
C VAL A 85 4.27 9.91 29.17
N PHE A 86 3.86 9.93 27.89
CA PHE A 86 3.60 11.12 27.12
C PHE A 86 2.11 11.53 27.11
N TYR A 87 1.21 10.60 26.82
CA TYR A 87 -0.22 10.92 26.64
C TYR A 87 -1.13 9.93 27.34
N ASN A 88 -2.05 10.46 28.14
CA ASN A 88 -3.13 9.73 28.77
C ASN A 88 -4.38 9.73 27.89
N ARG A 89 -4.47 10.62 26.89
CA ARG A 89 -5.61 10.72 25.97
C ARG A 89 -5.16 10.79 24.52
N THR A 90 -5.76 9.96 23.67
CA THR A 90 -5.50 9.95 22.22
C THR A 90 -6.81 9.77 21.43
N CYS A 91 -6.75 10.02 20.11
CA CYS A 91 -7.89 9.77 19.24
C CYS A 91 -8.16 8.27 19.07
N GLN A 92 -9.38 7.82 19.39
CA GLN A 92 -9.88 6.50 18.99
C GLN A 92 -10.86 6.68 17.84
N CYS A 93 -10.50 6.14 16.67
CA CYS A 93 -11.30 6.27 15.46
C CYS A 93 -12.45 5.25 15.43
N ALA A 94 -13.55 5.62 14.78
CA ALA A 94 -14.74 4.79 14.64
C ALA A 94 -14.73 4.06 13.29
N GLY A 95 -15.22 2.81 13.27
CA GLY A 95 -15.32 2.02 12.05
C GLY A 95 -14.01 1.97 11.26
N ASN A 96 -14.07 2.28 9.97
CA ASN A 96 -12.92 2.26 9.07
C ASN A 96 -12.15 3.59 9.05
N PHE A 97 -12.27 4.46 10.05
CA PHE A 97 -11.45 5.68 10.11
C PHE A 97 -10.11 5.38 10.81
N MET A 98 -9.04 6.07 10.38
CA MET A 98 -7.70 5.87 10.92
C MET A 98 -6.87 7.17 10.90
N GLY A 99 -5.66 7.09 11.43
CA GLY A 99 -4.71 8.18 11.51
C GLY A 99 -4.89 9.04 12.76
N TYR A 100 -3.93 9.92 13.00
CA TYR A 100 -3.76 10.62 14.28
C TYR A 100 -4.89 11.60 14.67
N HIS A 101 -5.77 11.98 13.73
CA HIS A 101 -6.99 12.76 13.97
C HIS A 101 -8.24 12.12 13.34
N CYS A 102 -8.20 10.82 12.99
CA CYS A 102 -9.30 10.07 12.35
C CYS A 102 -9.79 10.63 11.01
N GLY A 103 -8.93 11.40 10.32
CA GLY A 103 -9.26 12.04 9.05
C GLY A 103 -9.08 11.14 7.83
N ARG A 104 -8.37 10.01 7.99
CA ARG A 104 -8.16 9.04 6.92
C ARG A 104 -9.15 7.89 7.05
N VAL A 105 -9.37 7.19 5.95
CA VAL A 105 -10.13 5.94 5.90
C VAL A 105 -9.13 4.81 5.74
N GLN A 106 -9.35 3.70 6.43
CA GLN A 106 -8.72 2.42 6.22
C GLN A 106 -9.13 1.92 4.84
N LEU A 107 -8.39 2.37 3.84
CA LEU A 107 -8.64 2.06 2.44
C LEU A 107 -7.91 0.76 2.08
N GLN A 108 -8.66 -0.08 1.36
CA GLN A 108 -8.12 -1.04 0.40
C GLN A 108 -7.25 -0.24 -0.59
N LEU A 109 -5.95 -0.53 -0.60
CA LEU A 109 -4.99 0.15 -1.46
C LEU A 109 -5.27 -0.22 -2.92
N HIS A 110 -5.87 0.68 -3.69
CA HIS A 110 -6.16 0.41 -5.11
C HIS A 110 -5.05 0.84 -6.07
N ASN A 111 -4.15 1.76 -5.69
CA ASN A 111 -3.22 2.38 -6.65
C ASN A 111 -1.72 2.22 -6.29
N PHE A 112 -1.39 1.89 -5.05
CA PHE A 112 0.00 1.68 -4.63
C PHE A 112 0.05 0.53 -3.62
N THR A 113 0.88 -0.47 -3.91
CA THR A 113 1.14 -1.60 -3.00
C THR A 113 2.65 -1.75 -2.83
N ILE A 114 3.05 -2.34 -1.71
CA ILE A 114 4.46 -2.65 -1.47
C ILE A 114 4.71 -4.06 -2.04
N PRO A 115 5.61 -4.22 -3.01
CA PRO A 115 5.98 -5.54 -3.50
C PRO A 115 6.79 -6.29 -2.44
N TYR A 116 6.84 -7.61 -2.56
CA TYR A 116 7.66 -8.47 -1.71
C TYR A 116 8.77 -9.13 -2.53
N TRP A 117 9.89 -9.42 -1.88
CA TRP A 117 10.94 -10.27 -2.45
C TRP A 117 10.70 -11.71 -2.00
N ASP A 118 10.39 -12.58 -2.95
CA ASP A 118 10.37 -14.02 -2.74
C ASP A 118 11.80 -14.56 -2.73
N TRP A 119 12.34 -14.78 -1.54
CA TRP A 119 13.70 -15.25 -1.34
C TRP A 119 13.83 -16.77 -1.29
N ARG A 120 12.73 -17.51 -1.44
CA ARG A 120 12.74 -18.98 -1.38
C ARG A 120 13.66 -19.54 -2.45
N ASP A 121 14.59 -20.40 -2.03
CA ASP A 121 15.59 -21.05 -2.89
C ASP A 121 16.55 -20.07 -3.59
N ALA A 122 16.55 -18.79 -3.19
CA ALA A 122 17.48 -17.80 -3.71
C ALA A 122 18.92 -18.15 -3.32
N ARG A 123 19.85 -17.94 -4.25
CA ARG A 123 21.29 -18.13 -4.02
C ARG A 123 22.03 -16.80 -3.84
N ASP A 124 21.44 -15.74 -4.35
CA ASP A 124 21.95 -14.38 -4.42
C ASP A 124 20.82 -13.36 -4.28
N CYS A 125 21.17 -12.08 -4.15
CA CYS A 125 20.19 -11.00 -4.10
C CYS A 125 19.67 -10.65 -5.50
N GLN A 126 18.63 -11.34 -5.96
CA GLN A 126 18.02 -11.15 -7.28
C GLN A 126 17.44 -9.74 -7.47
N VAL A 127 17.02 -9.08 -6.38
CA VAL A 127 16.47 -7.72 -6.39
C VAL A 127 17.55 -6.63 -6.32
N CYS A 128 18.82 -6.99 -6.13
CA CYS A 128 19.94 -6.04 -6.05
C CYS A 128 20.46 -5.68 -7.45
N THR A 129 19.62 -5.01 -8.24
CA THR A 129 19.94 -4.48 -9.58
C THR A 129 19.67 -2.98 -9.62
N ASP A 130 20.32 -2.25 -10.52
CA ASP A 130 20.11 -0.78 -10.64
C ASP A 130 18.70 -0.38 -11.06
N GLU A 131 17.94 -1.32 -11.67
CA GLU A 131 16.52 -1.16 -12.00
C GLU A 131 15.59 -1.32 -10.79
N LEU A 132 16.04 -2.05 -9.77
CA LEU A 132 15.28 -2.34 -8.55
C LEU A 132 15.98 -1.71 -7.34
N MET A 133 16.59 -2.51 -6.46
CA MET A 133 17.09 -2.07 -5.15
C MET A 133 18.54 -1.57 -5.17
N GLY A 134 19.11 -1.33 -6.36
CA GLY A 134 20.49 -0.94 -6.60
C GLY A 134 21.46 -2.12 -6.74
N ALA A 135 22.35 -2.07 -7.72
CA ALA A 135 23.40 -3.08 -7.88
C ALA A 135 24.56 -2.85 -6.88
N ARG A 136 25.48 -3.82 -6.79
CA ARG A 136 26.75 -3.64 -6.08
C ARG A 136 27.63 -2.65 -6.84
N SER A 137 28.26 -1.71 -6.13
CA SER A 137 29.19 -0.78 -6.75
C SER A 137 30.44 -1.51 -7.28
N PRO A 138 30.92 -1.17 -8.49
CA PRO A 138 32.16 -1.72 -9.03
C PRO A 138 33.42 -1.14 -8.36
N LEU A 139 33.28 -0.04 -7.60
CA LEU A 139 34.39 0.65 -6.93
C LEU A 139 34.60 0.14 -5.49
N ASP A 140 33.52 -0.17 -4.79
CA ASP A 140 33.54 -0.69 -3.42
C ASP A 140 32.39 -1.69 -3.25
N PRO A 141 32.68 -2.98 -2.97
CA PRO A 141 31.66 -4.00 -2.85
C PRO A 141 30.67 -3.79 -1.69
N ASN A 142 30.97 -2.90 -0.74
CA ASN A 142 30.08 -2.56 0.38
C ASN A 142 29.13 -1.40 0.06
N LEU A 143 29.28 -0.75 -1.10
CA LEU A 143 28.44 0.37 -1.51
C LEU A 143 27.46 -0.02 -2.62
N ILE A 144 26.38 0.74 -2.71
CA ILE A 144 25.43 0.65 -3.81
C ILE A 144 26.02 1.33 -5.05
N SER A 145 25.78 0.75 -6.22
CA SER A 145 26.15 1.28 -7.53
C SER A 145 25.67 2.74 -7.70
N PRO A 146 26.55 3.66 -8.17
CA PRO A 146 26.17 5.05 -8.42
C PRO A 146 25.04 5.25 -9.44
N ALA A 147 24.71 4.22 -10.24
CA ALA A 147 23.59 4.28 -11.17
C ALA A 147 22.22 4.12 -10.49
N SER A 148 22.18 3.63 -9.25
CA SER A 148 20.96 3.56 -8.45
C SER A 148 20.75 4.81 -7.60
N VAL A 149 19.49 5.26 -7.50
CA VAL A 149 19.09 6.36 -6.61
C VAL A 149 19.44 6.11 -5.15
N PHE A 150 19.47 4.84 -4.72
CA PHE A 150 19.77 4.44 -3.34
C PHE A 150 21.23 4.69 -2.95
N SER A 151 22.16 4.88 -3.90
CA SER A 151 23.55 5.24 -3.60
C SER A 151 23.69 6.62 -2.94
N SER A 152 22.71 7.50 -3.18
CA SER A 152 22.68 8.85 -2.59
C SER A 152 22.12 8.87 -1.16
N TRP A 153 21.44 7.80 -0.74
CA TRP A 153 20.78 7.74 0.56
C TRP A 153 21.80 7.74 1.68
N LYS A 154 21.38 8.34 2.80
CA LYS A 154 22.16 8.36 4.03
C LYS A 154 21.42 7.65 5.13
N VAL A 155 22.14 6.80 5.84
CA VAL A 155 21.63 6.10 7.02
C VAL A 155 21.55 7.06 8.20
N ILE A 156 20.70 6.71 9.16
CA ILE A 156 20.51 7.41 10.43
C ILE A 156 20.48 6.37 11.55
N CYS A 157 20.80 6.76 12.79
CA CYS A 157 20.64 5.91 13.97
C CYS A 157 21.51 4.64 13.98
N THR A 158 22.74 4.74 13.47
CA THR A 158 23.70 3.63 13.32
C THR A 158 24.72 3.51 14.45
N HIS A 159 24.72 4.42 15.42
CA HIS A 159 25.69 4.46 16.53
C HIS A 159 25.04 4.23 17.90
N PRO A 160 24.38 3.08 18.16
CA PRO A 160 23.63 2.83 19.39
C PRO A 160 24.50 2.92 20.65
N GLU A 161 25.77 2.50 20.59
CA GLU A 161 26.70 2.60 21.73
C GLU A 161 26.94 4.06 22.14
N GLU A 162 27.04 4.98 21.17
CA GLU A 162 27.22 6.40 21.45
C GLU A 162 25.97 7.02 22.07
N TYR A 163 24.79 6.72 21.50
CA TYR A 163 23.51 7.21 22.02
C TYR A 163 23.27 6.74 23.45
N ASN A 164 23.54 5.46 23.71
CA ASN A 164 23.39 4.85 25.03
C ASN A 164 24.39 5.45 26.04
N ALA A 165 25.66 5.64 25.66
CA ALA A 165 26.67 6.23 26.53
C ALA A 165 26.37 7.69 26.90
N ARG A 166 25.62 8.39 26.04
CA ARG A 166 25.24 9.79 26.22
C ARG A 166 23.82 9.96 26.76
N GLU A 167 23.06 8.88 26.92
CA GLU A 167 21.64 8.89 27.31
C GLU A 167 20.79 9.81 26.41
N VAL A 168 21.04 9.78 25.09
CA VAL A 168 20.28 10.55 24.10
C VAL A 168 19.61 9.63 23.09
N LEU A 169 18.53 10.10 22.47
CA LEU A 169 17.95 9.42 21.30
C LEU A 169 18.65 9.87 20.02
N CYS A 170 18.60 9.02 18.99
CA CYS A 170 19.01 9.39 17.65
C CYS A 170 18.22 10.61 17.16
N ASP A 171 18.92 11.64 16.69
CA ASP A 171 18.32 12.91 16.26
C ASP A 171 17.95 12.92 14.77
N GLY A 172 18.17 11.81 14.06
CA GLY A 172 17.87 11.64 12.65
C GLY A 172 18.84 12.36 11.72
N ARG A 173 20.01 12.80 12.20
CA ARG A 173 21.04 13.34 11.32
C ARG A 173 21.66 12.25 10.44
N PRO A 174 22.01 12.57 9.18
CA PRO A 174 22.73 11.64 8.30
C PRO A 174 24.07 11.20 8.90
N GLU A 175 24.32 9.89 8.94
CA GLU A 175 25.51 9.29 9.58
C GLU A 175 26.45 8.57 8.61
N GLY A 176 26.07 8.42 7.34
CA GLY A 176 26.91 7.75 6.36
C GLY A 176 26.12 7.26 5.16
N PRO A 177 26.78 6.67 4.15
CA PRO A 177 26.10 6.00 3.03
C PRO A 177 25.40 4.71 3.49
N LEU A 178 24.46 4.23 2.68
CA LEU A 178 23.92 2.88 2.83
C LEU A 178 25.01 1.84 2.52
N LEU A 179 25.25 0.92 3.45
CA LEU A 179 26.19 -0.18 3.28
C LEU A 179 25.42 -1.47 2.98
N ARG A 180 25.90 -2.26 2.00
CA ARG A 180 25.30 -3.55 1.65
C ARG A 180 26.30 -4.41 0.85
N ASN A 181 26.55 -5.63 1.29
CA ASN A 181 27.43 -6.58 0.62
C ASN A 181 26.85 -8.01 0.63
N PRO A 182 25.78 -8.27 -0.14
CA PRO A 182 25.03 -9.52 -0.02
C PRO A 182 25.90 -10.73 -0.36
N GLY A 183 25.83 -11.76 0.48
CA GLY A 183 26.62 -12.99 0.32
C GLY A 183 28.02 -12.95 0.95
N ASN A 184 28.50 -11.79 1.40
CA ASN A 184 29.76 -11.68 2.17
C ASN A 184 29.50 -11.71 3.69
N HIS A 185 28.50 -12.45 4.14
CA HIS A 185 28.08 -12.50 5.54
C HIS A 185 28.91 -13.50 6.36
N ASP A 186 28.76 -13.47 7.68
CA ASP A 186 29.34 -14.48 8.56
C ASP A 186 28.64 -15.83 8.36
N SER A 187 29.30 -16.73 7.63
CA SER A 187 28.78 -18.06 7.30
C SER A 187 28.59 -18.95 8.52
N SER A 188 29.23 -18.64 9.66
CA SER A 188 29.02 -19.38 10.91
C SER A 188 27.66 -19.10 11.54
N ARG A 189 27.10 -17.91 11.27
CA ARG A 189 25.76 -17.50 11.74
C ARG A 189 24.67 -17.89 10.74
N VAL A 190 24.96 -17.77 9.45
CA VAL A 190 24.03 -18.09 8.36
C VAL A 190 24.72 -18.99 7.35
N ASN A 191 24.33 -20.26 7.31
CA ASN A 191 24.95 -21.23 6.40
C ASN A 191 24.39 -21.15 4.97
N ARG A 192 23.10 -20.83 4.84
CA ARG A 192 22.38 -20.75 3.55
C ARG A 192 21.18 -19.81 3.68
N LEU A 193 20.74 -19.25 2.55
CA LEU A 193 19.42 -18.64 2.45
C LEU A 193 18.33 -19.72 2.58
N PRO A 194 17.13 -19.36 3.07
CA PRO A 194 16.09 -20.35 3.32
C PRO A 194 15.43 -20.80 2.01
N SER A 195 15.02 -22.06 2.01
CA SER A 195 14.44 -22.80 0.90
C SER A 195 12.92 -22.81 0.95
N ASN A 196 12.29 -23.28 -0.13
CA ASN A 196 10.86 -23.54 -0.10
C ASN A 196 10.48 -24.59 0.97
N ALA A 197 11.31 -25.61 1.18
CA ALA A 197 11.06 -26.63 2.21
C ALA A 197 11.07 -26.07 3.64
N ASP A 198 11.96 -25.11 3.90
CA ASP A 198 12.03 -24.40 5.19
C ASP A 198 10.73 -23.62 5.44
N VAL A 199 10.20 -22.95 4.42
CA VAL A 199 8.91 -22.22 4.51
C VAL A 199 7.75 -23.19 4.76
N GLU A 200 7.68 -24.30 4.03
CA GLU A 200 6.63 -25.31 4.21
C GLU A 200 6.64 -25.92 5.62
N PHE A 201 7.82 -26.23 6.15
CA PHE A 201 7.93 -26.71 7.53
C PHE A 201 7.45 -25.65 8.53
N VAL A 202 7.89 -24.40 8.40
CA VAL A 202 7.47 -23.34 9.32
C VAL A 202 5.96 -23.14 9.27
N LEU A 203 5.35 -23.14 8.09
CA LEU A 203 3.89 -23.07 7.91
C LEU A 203 3.14 -24.26 8.52
N SER A 204 3.80 -25.41 8.70
CA SER A 204 3.19 -26.59 9.34
C SER A 204 3.09 -26.48 10.87
N LEU A 205 3.77 -25.51 11.49
CA LEU A 205 3.72 -25.30 12.94
C LEU A 205 2.34 -24.77 13.35
N THR A 206 1.66 -25.51 14.22
CA THR A 206 0.28 -25.21 14.63
C THR A 206 0.18 -24.17 15.74
N GLN A 207 1.25 -23.97 16.51
CA GLN A 207 1.30 -22.97 17.57
C GLN A 207 1.91 -21.69 17.01
N TYR A 208 1.12 -20.60 17.00
CA TYR A 208 1.65 -19.28 16.64
C TYR A 208 2.86 -18.91 17.54
N GLU A 209 2.74 -19.21 18.82
CA GLU A 209 3.77 -19.00 19.84
C GLU A 209 3.68 -20.08 20.94
N SER A 210 4.80 -20.37 21.62
CA SER A 210 4.88 -21.35 22.71
C SER A 210 5.35 -20.73 24.05
N ASP A 211 5.42 -21.55 25.11
CA ASP A 211 5.37 -21.15 26.53
C ASP A 211 6.34 -20.05 26.97
N THR A 212 7.52 -19.90 26.36
CA THR A 212 8.53 -18.93 26.82
C THR A 212 8.37 -17.53 26.24
N LEU A 213 7.57 -17.35 25.18
CA LEU A 213 7.31 -16.07 24.50
C LEU A 213 8.61 -15.29 24.15
N ASP A 214 9.70 -16.01 23.90
CA ASP A 214 11.03 -15.44 23.67
C ASP A 214 11.77 -16.16 22.53
N LYS A 215 13.02 -15.77 22.29
CA LYS A 215 13.87 -16.40 21.27
C LYS A 215 14.23 -17.86 21.55
N ARG A 216 13.94 -18.37 22.75
CA ARG A 216 14.19 -19.76 23.17
C ARG A 216 12.95 -20.65 23.01
N ALA A 217 11.83 -20.09 22.53
CA ALA A 217 10.59 -20.81 22.32
C ALA A 217 10.77 -21.92 21.27
N ASN A 218 10.45 -23.16 21.66
CA ASN A 218 10.45 -24.32 20.77
C ASN A 218 9.06 -24.52 20.15
N MET A 219 9.02 -25.07 18.94
CA MET A 219 7.77 -25.35 18.20
C MET A 219 6.87 -24.12 18.06
N SER A 220 7.46 -22.93 18.01
CA SER A 220 6.79 -21.65 17.86
C SER A 220 6.91 -21.18 16.41
N PHE A 221 5.78 -20.98 15.74
CA PHE A 221 5.72 -20.44 14.37
C PHE A 221 6.43 -19.09 14.28
N ARG A 222 6.11 -18.16 15.18
CA ARG A 222 6.72 -16.82 15.21
C ARG A 222 8.24 -16.93 15.41
N ASN A 223 8.71 -17.80 16.31
CA ASN A 223 10.16 -17.95 16.56
C ASN A 223 10.93 -18.57 15.39
N ALA A 224 10.32 -19.55 14.74
CA ALA A 224 10.90 -20.19 13.57
C ALA A 224 10.92 -19.24 12.37
N LEU A 225 9.83 -18.51 12.12
CA LEU A 225 9.73 -17.53 11.05
C LEU A 225 10.68 -16.34 11.24
N GLU A 226 10.77 -15.82 12.47
CA GLU A 226 11.68 -14.72 12.82
C GLU A 226 13.14 -15.13 12.64
N GLY A 227 13.46 -16.41 12.86
CA GLY A 227 14.77 -16.97 12.54
C GLY A 227 15.65 -17.29 13.74
N PHE A 228 15.05 -17.55 14.90
CA PHE A 228 15.75 -18.01 16.11
C PHE A 228 15.58 -19.51 16.36
N ALA A 229 14.68 -20.17 15.63
CA ALA A 229 14.52 -21.62 15.65
C ALA A 229 14.83 -22.24 14.29
N SER A 230 15.22 -23.52 14.30
CA SER A 230 15.50 -24.26 13.09
C SER A 230 14.21 -24.41 12.27
N PRO A 231 14.21 -24.05 10.97
CA PRO A 231 13.07 -24.28 10.10
C PRO A 231 13.00 -25.73 9.60
N GLU A 232 13.78 -26.65 10.17
CA GLU A 232 13.70 -28.08 9.89
C GLU A 232 13.16 -28.87 11.08
N THR A 233 13.30 -28.35 12.30
CA THR A 233 12.92 -29.04 13.55
C THR A 233 12.04 -28.23 14.48
N GLY A 234 11.93 -26.91 14.29
CA GLY A 234 11.18 -26.01 15.17
C GLY A 234 11.86 -25.74 16.51
N ILE A 235 13.07 -26.26 16.74
CA ILE A 235 13.81 -26.10 18.00
C ILE A 235 14.66 -24.82 17.95
N ALA A 236 14.65 -24.02 19.02
CA ALA A 236 15.44 -22.82 19.15
C ALA A 236 16.95 -23.13 19.04
N VAL A 237 17.68 -22.33 18.26
CA VAL A 237 19.10 -22.51 17.98
C VAL A 237 19.87 -21.28 18.44
N THR A 238 20.91 -21.49 19.23
CA THR A 238 21.76 -20.38 19.71
C THR A 238 22.93 -20.17 18.75
N GLY A 239 23.24 -18.90 18.44
CA GLY A 239 24.37 -18.53 17.59
C GLY A 239 24.13 -18.64 16.09
N GLN A 240 23.03 -19.26 15.67
CA GLN A 240 22.59 -19.31 14.28
C GLN A 240 21.42 -18.37 14.03
N SER A 241 21.22 -18.02 12.77
CA SER A 241 20.10 -17.22 12.30
C SER A 241 19.55 -17.85 11.04
N THR A 242 18.24 -18.10 11.03
CA THR A 242 17.51 -18.76 9.94
C THR A 242 16.43 -17.83 9.41
N MET A 243 15.65 -18.25 8.41
CA MET A 243 14.44 -17.53 7.93
C MET A 243 14.65 -16.00 7.82
N HIS A 244 13.78 -15.18 8.42
CA HIS A 244 13.88 -13.72 8.38
C HIS A 244 15.28 -13.20 8.80
N ASN A 245 15.82 -13.64 9.93
CA ASN A 245 17.13 -13.20 10.41
C ASN A 245 18.28 -13.58 9.46
N ALA A 246 18.18 -14.73 8.76
CA ALA A 246 19.17 -15.12 7.77
C ALA A 246 19.23 -14.12 6.61
N LEU A 247 18.08 -13.59 6.17
CA LEU A 247 18.02 -12.59 5.11
C LEU A 247 18.63 -11.26 5.53
N HIS A 248 18.37 -10.84 6.78
CA HIS A 248 18.99 -9.65 7.34
C HIS A 248 20.52 -9.77 7.35
N ILE A 249 21.07 -10.85 7.92
CA ILE A 249 22.51 -11.05 8.01
C ILE A 249 23.14 -11.30 6.63
N PHE A 250 22.42 -11.94 5.71
CA PHE A 250 22.91 -12.20 4.35
C PHE A 250 23.26 -10.91 3.62
N MET A 251 22.58 -9.79 3.92
CA MET A 251 22.80 -8.50 3.28
C MET A 251 24.16 -7.87 3.61
N ASN A 252 24.80 -8.27 4.72
CA ASN A 252 26.06 -7.74 5.25
C ASN A 252 26.21 -6.23 5.08
N GLY A 253 25.48 -5.45 5.88
CA GLY A 253 25.60 -4.00 5.90
C GLY A 253 24.60 -3.33 6.82
N SER A 254 24.04 -2.21 6.38
CA SER A 254 23.12 -1.39 7.20
C SER A 254 21.81 -2.10 7.54
N ILE A 255 21.43 -3.15 6.81
CA ILE A 255 20.20 -3.95 7.04
C ILE A 255 20.44 -5.04 8.11
N ASP A 256 21.69 -5.41 8.37
CA ASP A 256 22.08 -6.41 9.37
C ASP A 256 21.93 -5.89 10.79
N LEU A 257 21.98 -4.58 10.97
CA LEU A 257 21.98 -3.93 12.28
C LEU A 257 20.59 -4.06 12.92
N PRO A 258 20.42 -4.88 13.97
CA PRO A 258 19.21 -4.78 14.77
C PRO A 258 19.36 -3.50 15.61
N THR A 259 18.80 -2.39 15.14
CA THR A 259 18.67 -1.17 15.95
C THR A 259 17.60 -1.32 17.04
N VAL A 260 16.95 -2.48 17.13
CA VAL A 260 15.99 -2.78 18.18
C VAL A 260 16.65 -3.78 19.14
N PRO A 261 16.91 -3.40 20.41
CA PRO A 261 17.28 -4.39 21.41
C PRO A 261 16.16 -5.44 21.49
N PRO A 262 16.50 -6.71 21.72
CA PRO A 262 15.50 -7.75 21.96
C PRO A 262 14.89 -7.51 23.35
N THR A 263 14.04 -6.49 23.50
CA THR A 263 13.20 -6.33 24.68
C THR A 263 12.02 -7.28 24.52
N SER A 264 12.26 -8.52 24.95
CA SER A 264 11.21 -9.46 25.33
C SER A 264 10.54 -8.89 26.59
N ASP A 265 9.67 -7.90 26.43
CA ASP A 265 8.79 -7.40 27.50
C ASP A 265 7.63 -8.35 27.78
N TYR A 266 7.63 -9.55 27.19
CA TYR A 266 6.51 -10.47 27.30
C TYR A 266 6.55 -11.22 28.64
N PRO A 267 5.47 -11.17 29.45
CA PRO A 267 5.41 -11.88 30.72
C PRO A 267 5.55 -13.39 30.51
N PRO A 268 6.11 -14.15 31.47
CA PRO A 268 6.53 -15.54 31.29
C PRO A 268 5.37 -16.56 31.26
N LYS A 269 4.10 -16.12 31.20
CA LYS A 269 2.93 -17.01 31.09
C LYS A 269 1.82 -16.41 30.21
N PRO A 270 1.44 -17.09 29.11
CA PRO A 270 0.26 -16.71 28.35
C PRO A 270 -0.99 -17.18 29.09
N HIS A 271 -1.63 -16.29 29.85
CA HIS A 271 -3.05 -16.47 30.17
C HIS A 271 -3.87 -15.58 29.21
N ASN A 272 -4.73 -16.15 28.37
CA ASN A 272 -5.80 -15.38 27.73
C ASN A 272 -5.36 -14.20 26.81
N GLY A 273 -4.29 -14.35 26.01
CA GLY A 273 -3.96 -13.40 24.93
C GLY A 273 -3.25 -12.09 25.33
N TRP A 274 -2.38 -12.10 26.35
CA TRP A 274 -1.69 -10.90 26.87
C TRP A 274 -0.79 -10.12 25.90
N PRO A 275 0.10 -10.75 25.10
CA PRO A 275 0.95 -10.00 24.14
C PRO A 275 0.11 -9.22 23.15
N LEU A 276 -1.11 -9.71 22.86
CA LEU A 276 -2.04 -9.12 21.92
C LEU A 276 -2.59 -7.77 22.41
N GLN A 277 -2.71 -7.56 23.73
CA GLN A 277 -3.32 -6.33 24.27
C GLN A 277 -2.34 -5.15 24.41
N HIS A 278 -1.04 -5.40 24.27
CA HIS A 278 -0.01 -4.36 24.37
C HIS A 278 -0.03 -3.45 23.15
N GLY A 279 0.18 -2.16 23.39
CA GLY A 279 0.41 -1.18 22.35
C GLY A 279 1.74 -1.44 21.65
N MET A 280 1.72 -1.48 20.31
CA MET A 280 2.93 -1.56 19.51
C MET A 280 3.68 -0.23 19.61
N VAL A 281 4.85 -0.27 20.24
CA VAL A 281 5.72 0.89 20.42
C VAL A 281 6.41 1.22 19.09
N PRO A 282 6.54 2.49 18.67
CA PRO A 282 6.05 3.72 19.32
C PRO A 282 4.85 4.33 18.55
N PHE A 283 3.88 3.55 18.08
CA PHE A 283 2.82 4.08 17.22
C PHE A 283 1.80 4.94 17.98
N ILE A 284 1.33 6.03 17.35
CA ILE A 284 0.20 6.87 17.77
C ILE A 284 -0.73 7.13 16.55
N PRO A 285 -2.06 6.95 16.65
CA PRO A 285 -2.83 6.49 17.81
C PRO A 285 -2.44 5.09 18.29
N LEU A 286 -2.89 4.70 19.48
CA LEU A 286 -2.52 3.42 20.05
C LEU A 286 -3.05 2.28 19.19
N TYR A 287 -2.13 1.47 18.66
CA TYR A 287 -2.41 0.24 17.93
C TYR A 287 -1.90 -0.94 18.75
N ARG A 288 -2.74 -1.95 18.97
CA ARG A 288 -2.36 -3.14 19.73
C ARG A 288 -2.02 -4.29 18.78
N ASN A 289 -1.21 -5.22 19.25
CA ASN A 289 -0.88 -6.43 18.49
C ASN A 289 -2.15 -7.21 18.05
N MET A 290 -3.20 -7.26 18.87
CA MET A 290 -4.47 -7.93 18.56
C MET A 290 -5.19 -7.30 17.37
N ASP A 291 -5.05 -5.98 17.19
CA ASP A 291 -5.73 -5.24 16.12
C ASP A 291 -5.15 -5.63 14.73
N TYR A 292 -3.96 -6.25 14.71
CA TYR A 292 -3.27 -6.72 13.50
C TYR A 292 -3.18 -8.25 13.41
N PHE A 293 -3.71 -8.98 14.40
CA PHE A 293 -3.77 -10.44 14.40
C PHE A 293 -5.05 -10.94 13.69
N VAL A 294 -5.24 -10.47 12.46
CA VAL A 294 -6.39 -10.72 11.59
C VAL A 294 -5.90 -11.10 10.19
N SER A 295 -6.80 -11.55 9.32
CA SER A 295 -6.41 -11.88 7.94
C SER A 295 -5.97 -10.63 7.16
N THR A 296 -5.08 -10.79 6.17
CA THR A 296 -4.68 -9.70 5.25
C THR A 296 -5.89 -9.04 4.58
N LYS A 297 -6.90 -9.86 4.24
CA LYS A 297 -8.17 -9.40 3.64
C LYS A 297 -8.93 -8.41 4.52
N GLU A 298 -8.93 -8.62 5.84
CA GLU A 298 -9.52 -7.68 6.80
C GLU A 298 -8.71 -6.38 6.89
N LEU A 299 -7.40 -6.44 6.68
CA LEU A 299 -6.53 -5.27 6.58
C LEU A 299 -6.61 -4.57 5.22
N GLY A 300 -7.33 -5.13 4.25
CA GLY A 300 -7.58 -4.54 2.93
C GLY A 300 -6.50 -4.80 1.89
N TYR A 301 -5.67 -5.85 2.06
CA TYR A 301 -4.70 -6.29 1.06
C TYR A 301 -4.65 -7.83 0.97
N ASP A 302 -4.05 -8.36 -0.09
CA ASP A 302 -3.74 -9.79 -0.18
C ASP A 302 -2.47 -10.00 -0.99
N TYR A 303 -1.83 -11.16 -0.81
CA TYR A 303 -0.64 -11.52 -1.57
C TYR A 303 -1.05 -12.19 -2.89
N THR A 304 -0.42 -11.80 -4.00
CA THR A 304 -0.76 -12.29 -5.34
C THR A 304 -0.67 -13.82 -5.45
N TYR A 305 0.24 -14.47 -4.72
CA TYR A 305 0.37 -15.93 -4.72
C TYR A 305 -0.74 -16.67 -3.95
N LEU A 306 -1.50 -15.97 -3.09
CA LEU A 306 -2.66 -16.49 -2.35
C LEU A 306 -3.98 -16.32 -3.12
N LEU A 307 -3.99 -15.49 -4.17
CA LEU A 307 -5.18 -15.28 -4.99
C LEU A 307 -5.53 -16.53 -5.79
N ASP A 308 -6.83 -16.80 -5.90
CA ASP A 308 -7.30 -17.87 -6.78
C ASP A 308 -6.99 -17.52 -8.27
N PRO A 309 -7.00 -18.51 -9.18
CA PRO A 309 -6.65 -18.26 -10.59
C PRO A 309 -7.51 -17.19 -11.27
N THR A 310 -8.76 -17.02 -10.84
CA THR A 310 -9.70 -16.04 -11.43
C THR A 310 -9.38 -14.63 -10.93
N GLN A 311 -9.12 -14.48 -9.63
CA GLN A 311 -8.69 -13.25 -8.99
C GLN A 311 -7.33 -12.79 -9.50
N ARG A 312 -6.41 -13.73 -9.69
CA ARG A 312 -5.09 -13.45 -10.26
C ARG A 312 -5.20 -12.95 -11.70
N LEU A 313 -6.05 -13.57 -12.52
CA LEU A 313 -6.31 -13.11 -13.88
C LEU A 313 -6.92 -11.71 -13.92
N LEU A 314 -7.91 -11.43 -13.06
CA LEU A 314 -8.48 -10.09 -12.94
C LEU A 314 -7.40 -9.08 -12.55
N GLN A 315 -6.57 -9.39 -11.55
CA GLN A 315 -5.54 -8.49 -11.03
C GLN A 315 -4.41 -8.23 -12.03
N GLU A 316 -3.90 -9.26 -12.70
CA GLU A 316 -2.78 -9.13 -13.64
C GLU A 316 -3.21 -8.57 -15.01
N PHE A 317 -4.40 -8.93 -15.51
CA PHE A 317 -4.80 -8.62 -16.88
C PHE A 317 -5.93 -7.59 -17.04
N ILE A 318 -6.77 -7.36 -16.04
CA ILE A 318 -7.95 -6.49 -16.21
C ILE A 318 -7.74 -5.18 -15.46
N THR A 319 -7.29 -5.23 -14.20
CA THR A 319 -7.08 -4.05 -13.34
C THR A 319 -6.19 -2.97 -13.98
N PRO A 320 -5.02 -3.27 -14.58
CA PRO A 320 -4.17 -2.21 -15.17
C PRO A 320 -4.77 -1.52 -16.40
N TYR A 321 -5.70 -2.18 -17.09
CA TYR A 321 -6.39 -1.61 -18.25
C TYR A 321 -7.68 -0.89 -17.88
N TRP A 322 -8.18 -1.07 -16.65
CA TRP A 322 -9.48 -0.53 -16.24
C TRP A 322 -9.51 1.00 -16.25
N GLU A 323 -8.44 1.65 -15.80
CA GLU A 323 -8.31 3.12 -15.87
C GLU A 323 -8.32 3.62 -17.34
N HIS A 324 -7.64 2.89 -18.24
CA HIS A 324 -7.64 3.19 -19.66
C HIS A 324 -9.03 3.04 -20.28
N VAL A 325 -9.74 1.97 -19.93
CA VAL A 325 -11.12 1.72 -20.38
C VAL A 325 -12.05 2.83 -19.91
N GLN A 326 -11.98 3.24 -18.63
CA GLN A 326 -12.82 4.33 -18.11
C GLN A 326 -12.56 5.67 -18.79
N GLN A 327 -11.31 5.96 -19.17
CA GLN A 327 -10.99 7.18 -19.92
C GLN A 327 -11.52 7.14 -21.36
N ILE A 328 -11.48 5.98 -22.02
CA ILE A 328 -11.86 5.82 -23.43
C ILE A 328 -13.39 5.70 -23.60
N TRP A 329 -14.09 5.12 -22.62
CA TRP A 329 -15.52 4.80 -22.71
C TRP A 329 -16.44 6.00 -23.03
N PRO A 330 -16.27 7.19 -22.42
CA PRO A 330 -17.08 8.36 -22.75
C PRO A 330 -16.93 8.81 -24.21
N TRP A 331 -15.73 8.69 -24.77
CA TRP A 331 -15.46 9.05 -26.16
C TRP A 331 -16.09 8.06 -27.14
N LEU A 332 -16.03 6.76 -26.84
CA LEU A 332 -16.69 5.73 -27.64
C LEU A 332 -18.21 5.91 -27.65
N LEU A 333 -18.81 6.18 -26.49
CA LEU A 333 -20.24 6.47 -26.38
C LEU A 333 -20.61 7.75 -27.14
N GLY A 334 -19.81 8.81 -27.01
CA GLY A 334 -20.00 10.06 -27.75
C GLY A 334 -19.94 9.86 -29.26
N ALA A 335 -18.98 9.09 -29.75
CA ALA A 335 -18.84 8.75 -31.16
C ALA A 335 -20.03 7.91 -31.67
N ALA A 336 -20.51 6.95 -30.89
CA ALA A 336 -21.67 6.13 -31.24
C ALA A 336 -22.96 6.96 -31.35
N VAL A 337 -23.21 7.85 -30.38
CA VAL A 337 -24.36 8.77 -30.41
C VAL A 337 -24.27 9.71 -31.61
N LEU A 338 -23.10 10.31 -31.86
CA LEU A 338 -22.89 11.19 -33.00
C LEU A 338 -23.12 10.45 -34.33
N GLY A 339 -22.59 9.23 -34.46
CA GLY A 339 -22.80 8.37 -35.62
C GLY A 339 -24.28 8.04 -35.85
N ALA A 340 -25.02 7.73 -34.78
CA ALA A 340 -26.45 7.46 -34.86
C ALA A 340 -27.25 8.70 -35.31
N LEU A 341 -26.92 9.89 -34.80
CA LEU A 341 -27.55 11.15 -35.20
C LEU A 341 -27.28 11.47 -36.68
N VAL A 342 -26.05 11.29 -37.13
CA VAL A 342 -25.67 11.47 -38.54
C VAL A 342 -26.45 10.49 -39.41
N ALA A 343 -26.48 9.20 -39.08
CA ALA A 343 -27.23 8.20 -39.84
C ALA A 343 -28.74 8.50 -39.90
N ALA A 344 -29.33 8.93 -38.78
CA ALA A 344 -30.74 9.34 -38.74
C ALA A 344 -31.02 10.57 -39.63
N SER A 345 -30.13 11.57 -39.61
CA SER A 345 -30.26 12.77 -40.45
C SER A 345 -30.21 12.42 -41.95
N PHE A 346 -29.25 11.57 -42.36
CA PHE A 346 -29.15 11.08 -43.73
C PHE A 346 -30.40 10.27 -44.13
N ALA A 347 -30.91 9.41 -43.26
CA ALA A 347 -32.14 8.65 -43.53
C ALA A 347 -33.36 9.56 -43.73
N VAL A 348 -33.48 10.66 -42.96
CA VAL A 348 -34.55 11.65 -43.14
C VAL A 348 -34.40 12.40 -44.46
N ILE A 349 -33.20 12.81 -44.84
CA ILE A 349 -32.92 13.48 -46.11
C ILE A 349 -33.28 12.57 -47.28
N ILE A 350 -32.81 11.32 -47.26
CA ILE A 350 -33.12 10.32 -48.30
C ILE A 350 -34.63 10.11 -48.41
N ARG A 351 -35.35 9.95 -47.29
CA ARG A 351 -36.82 9.83 -47.30
C ARG A 351 -37.51 11.06 -47.88
N ARG A 352 -37.03 12.27 -47.57
CA ARG A 352 -37.58 13.52 -48.13
C ARG A 352 -37.33 13.61 -49.64
N VAL A 353 -36.15 13.25 -50.12
CA VAL A 353 -35.80 13.23 -51.55
C VAL A 353 -36.67 12.20 -52.30
N ILE A 354 -36.78 10.97 -51.80
CA ILE A 354 -37.62 9.92 -52.41
C ILE A 354 -39.10 10.33 -52.43
N LYS A 355 -39.61 10.95 -51.36
CA LYS A 355 -41.00 11.44 -51.31
C LYS A 355 -41.21 12.62 -52.26
N GLY A 356 -40.21 13.49 -52.42
CA GLY A 356 -40.21 14.61 -53.38
C GLY A 356 -40.23 14.14 -54.83
N THR A 357 -39.38 13.17 -55.19
CA THR A 357 -39.34 12.59 -56.54
C THR A 357 -40.59 11.77 -56.85
N ARG A 358 -41.14 11.02 -55.89
CA ARG A 358 -42.44 10.33 -56.05
C ARG A 358 -43.61 11.32 -56.25
N ARG A 359 -43.64 12.42 -55.50
CA ARG A 359 -44.66 13.49 -55.70
C ARG A 359 -44.54 14.16 -57.06
N GLN A 360 -43.32 14.44 -57.53
CA GLN A 360 -43.08 14.97 -58.87
C GLN A 360 -43.53 14.00 -59.96
N ARG A 361 -43.30 12.69 -59.78
CA ARG A 361 -43.73 11.64 -60.71
C ARG A 361 -45.25 11.53 -60.78
N HIS A 362 -45.94 11.49 -59.63
CA HIS A 362 -47.41 11.49 -59.57
C HIS A 362 -48.03 12.77 -60.17
N ARG A 363 -47.41 13.94 -59.96
CA ARG A 363 -47.87 15.20 -60.57
C ARG A 363 -47.63 15.26 -62.08
N LYS A 364 -46.72 14.44 -62.62
CA LYS A 364 -46.48 14.30 -64.05
C LYS A 364 -47.51 13.37 -64.68
N ASP A 365 -47.83 12.26 -64.01
CA ASP A 365 -48.87 11.31 -64.44
C ASP A 365 -50.29 11.95 -64.41
N GLU A 366 -50.56 12.84 -63.45
CA GLU A 366 -51.85 13.58 -63.34
C GLU A 366 -52.05 14.66 -64.44
N TYR A 367 -50.98 15.09 -65.12
CA TYR A 367 -51.07 16.06 -66.23
C TYR A 367 -51.23 15.41 -67.61
N GLU A 368 -51.00 14.10 -67.75
CA GLU A 368 -51.10 13.39 -69.04
C GLU A 368 -52.50 12.79 -69.32
N GLU A 369 -53.42 12.77 -68.34
CA GLU A 369 -54.77 12.23 -68.54
C GLU A 369 -55.84 13.33 -68.47
N LYS A 370 -55.90 14.18 -69.50
CA LYS A 370 -57.09 14.97 -69.89
C LYS A 370 -56.89 15.68 -71.23
N GLN A 371 -57.27 15.04 -72.34
CA GLN A 371 -57.85 15.74 -73.49
C GLN A 371 -58.73 14.80 -74.36
N PRO A 372 -59.93 15.23 -74.82
CA PRO A 372 -60.89 14.39 -75.54
C PRO A 372 -60.87 14.55 -77.07
N LEU A 373 -61.48 13.55 -77.71
CA LEU A 373 -61.74 13.27 -79.13
C LEU A 373 -62.16 14.46 -80.02
N LEU A 374 -61.78 14.42 -81.32
CA LEU A 374 -62.70 14.63 -82.44
C LEU A 374 -62.18 14.05 -83.78
N HIS A 375 -63.16 13.56 -84.53
CA HIS A 375 -63.23 12.87 -85.81
C HIS A 375 -62.31 13.28 -86.98
N GLY A 376 -61.98 12.28 -87.78
CA GLY A 376 -61.80 12.38 -89.23
C GLY A 376 -62.32 11.09 -89.88
N GLU A 377 -63.30 11.23 -90.77
CA GLU A 377 -64.01 10.18 -91.51
C GLU A 377 -63.37 9.99 -92.90
N GLU A 378 -63.75 8.89 -93.58
CA GLU A 378 -63.41 8.45 -94.95
C GLU A 378 -61.98 7.87 -95.12
N ASP A 379 -61.75 6.69 -95.73
CA ASP A 379 -62.51 6.06 -96.80
C ASP A 379 -62.17 4.55 -96.99
N THR A 380 -63.19 3.82 -97.44
CA THR A 380 -63.22 2.62 -98.31
C THR A 380 -62.03 1.64 -98.41
N ALA A 381 -62.30 0.34 -98.19
CA ALA A 381 -62.40 -0.68 -99.26
C ALA A 381 -62.41 -2.13 -98.71
N SER A 382 -63.37 -2.90 -99.20
CA SER A 382 -63.50 -4.36 -99.13
C SER A 382 -62.27 -5.10 -99.67
N TYR A 383 -61.95 -6.29 -99.15
CA TYR A 383 -62.11 -7.57 -99.86
C TYR A 383 -61.75 -8.74 -98.93
N GLN A 384 -62.64 -9.73 -98.91
CA GLN A 384 -62.37 -11.09 -98.45
C GLN A 384 -61.25 -11.71 -99.30
N THR A 385 -60.39 -12.56 -98.72
CA THR A 385 -60.51 -14.03 -98.83
C THR A 385 -59.23 -14.69 -98.32
N THR A 386 -59.46 -15.72 -97.52
CA THR A 386 -58.59 -16.83 -97.09
C THR A 386 -57.65 -17.38 -98.16
N LEU A 387 -56.45 -17.77 -97.71
CA LEU A 387 -56.00 -19.16 -97.82
C LEU A 387 -55.15 -19.51 -96.59
#